data_AF-A0A0A9FW02-F1
#
_entry.id   AF-A0A0A9FW02-F1
#
_cell.length_a   1.000
_cell.length_b   1.000
_cell.length_c   1.000
_cell.angle_alpha   90.00
_cell.angle_beta   90.00
_cell.angle_gamma   90.00
#
_symmetry.space_group_name_H-M   'P 1'
#
loop_
_entity.id
_entity.type
_entity.pdbx_description
1 polymer ?
#
loop_
_entity_poly.entity_id
_entity_poly.type
_entity_poly.pdbx_seq_one_letter_code
_entity_poly.pdbx_strand_id
1 'polypeptide(L)'
;MISLSKKHGPDTELKSWSQGSKVVGICRVMLKHHHSSHIFLPLSHLLVLTIESFPDLEVRDHARICLRMLSCVPGKKLRHLMGIGEQPSGVTPSHPGSLFDIPTPRPAQDLKSMPDLASYIHLERVVPLVVKQSWALTLPNFSIQSRASGYILSIQDVSSNPPEQEKPPGPTIERIGYTQEALRVMDSKGAETLQILRRYFTCIPDYLHSSGLKIRIHCTFRFESEPFNRAWGADSSVSCSDGAEELPALYAVTITFSSSTQFGKIPSCHVPFILGEPPGSGMDIVPLDNQNREESSYRASVVIELEPREPSPGLIDVSIAANTENCQVISGSLQPITVGIEDMFLKASIPHDTPEQGVATYYQDLFHALWEACNSSSSTGRETFPLSGGKGLAAINGTRSVKLMEITPKVLIGAVERYLAPFVVSVAGDSLVTILKGNGVLKDIVWGESFSDATVGADALVPYSPDSNLQLQLIDDDEIGVGAERYDHQSKRDMGAVRVMIFLPPRYHLLFLMEVGCTSTLVRIRTDHWPCLAYVDEYLEALIS
;
A
#
# COMPACT_ATOMS: atom_id res chain seq x y z
N MET A 1 30.75 9.16 6.57
CA MET A 1 32.20 9.21 6.29
C MET A 1 32.79 10.34 7.13
N ILE A 2 33.91 10.08 7.79
CA ILE A 2 34.41 10.74 9.02
C ILE A 2 34.86 12.19 8.74
N SER A 3 34.22 13.19 9.37
CA SER A 3 34.82 14.53 9.47
C SER A 3 35.62 14.62 10.76
N LEU A 4 36.94 14.62 10.59
CA LEU A 4 37.92 14.86 11.63
C LEU A 4 37.60 16.18 12.36
N SER A 5 37.37 16.08 13.65
CA SER A 5 37.47 17.17 14.61
C SER A 5 38.90 17.70 14.61
N LYS A 6 39.22 18.59 13.66
CA LYS A 6 40.36 19.50 13.80
C LYS A 6 40.09 20.34 15.04
N LYS A 7 40.91 20.15 16.09
CA LYS A 7 40.90 21.04 17.26
C LYS A 7 41.21 22.45 16.76
N HIS A 8 40.18 23.29 16.71
CA HIS A 8 40.33 24.70 16.36
C HIS A 8 40.96 25.43 17.56
N GLY A 9 41.88 26.36 17.28
CA GLY A 9 42.39 27.26 18.32
C GLY A 9 41.34 28.31 18.71
N PRO A 10 41.42 28.93 19.89
CA PRO A 10 40.41 29.87 20.41
C PRO A 10 40.15 31.05 19.46
N ASP A 11 41.16 31.53 18.73
CA ASP A 11 41.02 32.61 17.74
C ASP A 11 40.29 32.19 16.45
N THR A 12 40.28 30.89 16.17
CA THR A 12 39.56 30.32 15.01
C THR A 12 38.08 30.14 15.34
N GLU A 13 37.76 29.77 16.57
CA GLU A 13 36.38 29.65 17.09
C GLU A 13 35.68 31.01 17.19
N LEU A 14 36.36 32.05 17.69
CA LEU A 14 35.81 33.41 17.72
C LEU A 14 35.52 33.97 16.32
N LYS A 15 36.38 33.66 15.34
CA LYS A 15 36.19 34.08 13.95
C LYS A 15 35.04 33.29 13.29
N SER A 16 34.94 31.98 13.50
CA SER A 16 33.83 31.16 12.97
C SER A 16 32.48 31.59 13.54
N TRP A 17 32.40 31.86 14.85
CA TRP A 17 31.19 32.36 15.49
C TRP A 17 30.76 33.71 14.90
N SER A 18 31.70 34.66 14.74
CA SER A 18 31.39 35.99 14.19
C SER A 18 30.90 35.92 12.73
N GLN A 19 31.47 35.01 11.93
CA GLN A 19 31.07 34.79 10.55
C GLN A 19 29.71 34.11 10.47
N GLY A 20 29.48 33.06 11.27
CA GLY A 20 28.21 32.37 11.37
C GLY A 20 27.07 33.29 11.80
N SER A 21 27.35 34.17 12.77
CA SER A 21 26.39 35.18 13.25
C SER A 21 26.03 36.20 12.17
N LYS A 22 26.98 36.61 11.33
CA LYS A 22 26.70 37.47 10.16
C LYS A 22 25.84 36.76 9.13
N VAL A 23 26.14 35.50 8.81
CA VAL A 23 25.35 34.69 7.87
C VAL A 23 23.91 34.57 8.36
N VAL A 24 23.71 34.17 9.61
CA VAL A 24 22.38 34.10 10.23
C VAL A 24 21.69 35.47 10.25
N GLY A 25 22.43 36.55 10.50
CA GLY A 25 21.92 37.92 10.42
C GLY A 25 21.36 38.25 9.04
N ILE A 26 22.09 37.91 7.96
CA ILE A 26 21.62 38.07 6.58
C ILE A 26 20.37 37.23 6.34
N CYS A 27 20.35 35.97 6.80
CA CYS A 27 19.17 35.11 6.70
C CYS A 27 17.93 35.75 7.35
N ARG A 28 18.07 36.36 8.53
CA ARG A 28 16.95 37.04 9.22
C ARG A 28 16.45 38.27 8.47
N VAL A 29 17.36 39.05 7.89
CA VAL A 29 16.99 40.19 7.02
C VAL A 29 16.21 39.67 5.81
N MET A 30 16.65 38.57 5.20
CA MET A 30 15.94 37.96 4.07
C MET A 30 14.53 37.50 4.45
N LEU A 31 14.37 36.80 5.58
CA LEU A 31 13.06 36.37 6.11
C LEU A 31 12.11 37.55 6.40
N LYS A 32 12.66 38.72 6.73
CA LYS A 32 11.88 39.91 7.06
C LYS A 32 11.36 40.65 5.82
N HIS A 33 12.17 40.72 4.77
CA HIS A 33 11.90 41.61 3.64
C HIS A 33 11.42 40.91 2.36
N HIS A 34 11.69 39.62 2.17
CA HIS A 34 11.28 38.88 0.97
C HIS A 34 10.10 37.94 1.24
N HIS A 35 9.40 37.56 0.16
CA HIS A 35 8.42 36.48 0.20
C HIS A 35 9.09 35.15 0.48
N SER A 36 8.46 34.36 1.34
CA SER A 36 9.04 33.10 1.83
C SER A 36 9.16 32.10 0.70
N SER A 37 8.19 32.08 -0.22
CA SER A 37 8.20 31.28 -1.44
C SER A 37 9.45 31.51 -2.29
N HIS A 38 9.76 32.78 -2.58
CA HIS A 38 10.87 33.20 -3.44
C HIS A 38 12.24 32.83 -2.86
N ILE A 39 12.42 33.00 -1.55
CA ILE A 39 13.71 32.73 -0.90
C ILE A 39 13.85 31.30 -0.39
N PHE A 40 12.79 30.47 -0.43
CA PHE A 40 12.75 29.19 0.26
C PHE A 40 13.94 28.29 -0.08
N LEU A 41 14.16 28.05 -1.38
CA LEU A 41 15.24 27.19 -1.87
C LEU A 41 16.64 27.71 -1.50
N PRO A 42 17.05 28.93 -1.92
CA PRO A 42 18.40 29.41 -1.63
C PRO A 42 18.64 29.58 -0.13
N LEU A 43 17.63 30.03 0.62
CA LEU A 43 17.77 30.28 2.05
C LEU A 43 17.77 29.00 2.88
N SER A 44 16.94 28.01 2.54
CA SER A 44 16.97 26.70 3.21
C SER A 44 18.31 26.00 2.99
N HIS A 45 18.86 26.04 1.79
CA HIS A 45 20.20 25.52 1.49
C HIS A 45 21.28 26.22 2.32
N LEU A 46 21.29 27.56 2.36
CA LEU A 46 22.24 28.32 3.16
C LEU A 46 22.13 27.99 4.65
N LEU A 47 20.91 27.87 5.18
CA LEU A 47 20.67 27.53 6.58
C LEU A 47 21.11 26.10 6.91
N VAL A 48 20.81 25.11 6.05
CA VAL A 48 21.28 23.72 6.22
C VAL A 48 22.81 23.65 6.17
N LEU A 49 23.43 24.30 5.19
CA LEU A 49 24.89 24.40 5.11
C LEU A 49 25.47 25.05 6.38
N THR A 50 24.81 26.07 6.92
CA THR A 50 25.23 26.71 8.18
C THR A 50 25.13 25.74 9.37
N ILE A 51 24.08 24.92 9.42
CA ILE A 51 23.88 23.90 10.46
C ILE A 51 24.93 22.77 10.37
N GLU A 52 25.39 22.42 9.18
CA GLU A 52 26.35 21.33 8.95
C GLU A 52 27.80 21.79 9.05
N SER A 53 28.11 23.02 8.61
CA SER A 53 29.48 23.49 8.42
C SER A 53 30.07 24.21 9.63
N PHE A 54 29.25 24.85 10.48
CA PHE A 54 29.76 25.61 11.63
C PHE A 54 29.82 24.72 12.89
N PRO A 55 30.92 24.76 13.66
CA PRO A 55 31.03 24.00 14.92
C PRO A 55 30.24 24.65 16.07
N ASP A 56 30.00 25.96 15.99
CA ASP A 56 29.39 26.77 17.05
C ASP A 56 27.91 26.42 17.28
N LEU A 57 27.58 25.94 18.48
CA LEU A 57 26.23 25.48 18.81
C LEU A 57 25.17 26.59 18.68
N GLU A 58 25.48 27.81 19.13
CA GLU A 58 24.57 28.95 19.02
C GLU A 58 24.22 29.28 17.57
N VAL A 59 25.22 29.35 16.67
CA VAL A 59 25.00 29.64 15.25
C VAL A 59 24.12 28.57 14.62
N ARG A 60 24.38 27.29 14.93
CA ARG A 60 23.57 26.16 14.44
C ARG A 60 22.14 26.23 14.94
N ASP A 61 21.92 26.57 16.21
CA ASP A 61 20.59 26.68 16.79
C ASP A 61 19.80 27.84 16.19
N HIS A 62 20.42 29.01 16.00
CA HIS A 62 19.77 30.12 15.31
C HIS A 62 19.43 29.78 13.86
N ALA A 63 20.31 29.07 13.15
CA ALA A 63 20.04 28.61 11.80
C ALA A 63 18.87 27.60 11.76
N ARG A 64 18.78 26.67 12.73
CA ARG A 64 17.64 25.75 12.88
C ARG A 64 16.33 26.49 13.15
N ILE A 65 16.35 27.51 14.00
CA ILE A 65 15.17 28.33 14.30
C ILE A 65 14.71 29.07 13.04
N CYS A 66 15.64 29.69 12.30
CA CYS A 66 15.33 30.36 11.04
C CYS A 66 14.75 29.39 10.00
N LEU A 67 15.30 28.19 9.90
CA LEU A 67 14.82 27.16 8.99
C LEU A 67 13.40 26.71 9.36
N ARG A 68 13.13 26.46 10.65
CA ARG A 68 11.78 26.10 11.13
C ARG A 68 10.77 27.22 10.90
N MET A 69 11.16 28.48 11.12
CA MET A 69 10.29 29.62 10.84
C MET A 69 9.95 29.71 9.35
N LEU A 70 10.94 29.54 8.48
CA LEU A 70 10.75 29.53 7.02
C LEU A 70 9.80 28.42 6.56
N SER A 71 9.89 27.22 7.15
CA SER A 71 9.07 26.06 6.75
C SER A 71 7.70 25.95 7.42
N CYS A 72 7.46 26.64 8.54
CA CYS A 72 6.25 26.40 9.34
C CYS A 72 5.40 27.65 9.58
N VAL A 73 5.92 28.85 9.31
CA VAL A 73 5.18 30.10 9.50
C VAL A 73 4.84 30.70 8.14
N PRO A 74 3.55 30.93 7.83
CA PRO A 74 3.17 31.59 6.58
C PRO A 74 3.90 32.92 6.41
N GLY A 75 4.39 33.20 5.19
CA GLY A 75 5.31 34.31 4.91
C GLY A 75 4.82 35.66 5.43
N LYS A 76 3.53 35.99 5.26
CA LYS A 76 2.96 37.25 5.80
C LYS A 76 3.07 37.33 7.33
N LYS A 77 2.76 36.24 8.03
CA LYS A 77 2.89 36.16 9.49
C LYS A 77 4.34 36.21 9.95
N LEU A 78 5.24 35.56 9.20
CA LEU A 78 6.66 35.54 9.49
C LEU A 78 7.28 36.93 9.42
N ARG A 79 7.00 37.68 8.33
CA ARG A 79 7.47 39.06 8.17
C ARG A 79 6.97 39.96 9.29
N HIS A 80 5.70 39.82 9.68
CA HIS A 80 5.17 40.55 10.85
C HIS A 80 5.94 40.19 12.12
N LEU A 81 6.17 38.90 12.40
CA LEU A 81 6.86 38.45 13.61
C LEU A 81 8.30 39.00 13.69
N MET A 82 9.00 39.03 12.56
CA MET A 82 10.35 39.61 12.47
C MET A 82 10.37 41.14 12.64
N GLY A 83 9.26 41.84 12.36
CA GLY A 83 9.15 43.30 12.48
C GLY A 83 8.71 43.83 13.86
N ILE A 84 8.20 42.98 14.76
CA ILE A 84 7.67 43.40 16.07
C ILE A 84 8.73 44.05 16.99
N GLY A 85 10.02 43.77 16.76
CA GLY A 85 11.13 44.32 17.55
C GLY A 85 11.55 45.76 17.20
N GLU A 86 10.99 46.37 16.15
CA GLU A 86 11.42 47.67 15.63
C GLU A 86 10.43 48.82 15.89
N GLN A 87 9.41 48.61 16.72
CA GLN A 87 8.60 49.74 17.17
C GLN A 87 9.49 50.70 17.98
N PRO A 88 9.61 51.99 17.58
CA PRO A 88 10.38 52.95 18.35
C PRO A 88 9.80 53.03 19.76
N SER A 89 10.67 52.88 20.76
CA SER A 89 10.33 53.08 22.17
C SER A 89 9.67 54.45 22.34
N GLY A 90 8.35 54.49 22.53
CA GLY A 90 7.63 55.75 22.70
C GLY A 90 6.11 55.73 22.58
N VAL A 91 5.48 54.68 22.02
CA VAL A 91 4.01 54.59 21.97
C VAL A 91 3.55 53.32 22.66
N THR A 92 2.88 53.50 23.81
CA THR A 92 2.18 52.43 24.53
C THR A 92 1.21 51.71 23.59
N PRO A 93 1.30 50.37 23.42
CA PRO A 93 0.31 49.64 22.66
C PRO A 93 -1.00 49.64 23.46
N SER A 94 -2.04 50.28 22.94
CA SER A 94 -3.41 50.01 23.35
C SER A 94 -3.72 48.56 22.96
N HIS A 95 -3.78 47.70 23.98
CA HIS A 95 -4.23 46.30 23.98
C HIS A 95 -3.19 45.22 23.62
N PRO A 96 -2.76 44.39 24.59
CA PRO A 96 -1.99 43.16 24.36
C PRO A 96 -2.80 42.00 23.73
N GLY A 97 -4.03 42.25 23.28
CA GLY A 97 -4.97 41.22 22.82
C GLY A 97 -4.77 40.75 21.37
N SER A 98 -4.06 41.52 20.53
CA SER A 98 -4.01 41.27 19.08
C SER A 98 -3.13 40.07 18.66
N LEU A 99 -2.34 39.50 19.57
CA LEU A 99 -1.42 38.39 19.27
C LEU A 99 -2.14 37.07 18.94
N PHE A 100 -3.41 36.95 19.38
CA PHE A 100 -4.28 35.79 19.21
C PHE A 100 -5.65 36.13 18.65
N ASP A 101 -5.82 37.31 18.03
CA ASP A 101 -7.00 37.56 17.20
C ASP A 101 -6.90 36.65 15.97
N ILE A 102 -7.43 35.44 16.14
CA ILE A 102 -7.89 34.58 15.05
C ILE A 102 -8.74 35.50 14.18
N PRO A 103 -8.36 35.77 12.91
CA PRO A 103 -9.28 36.45 12.02
C PRO A 103 -10.57 35.63 12.08
N THR A 104 -11.67 36.27 12.50
CA THR A 104 -13.00 35.67 12.37
C THR A 104 -13.07 35.04 10.98
N PRO A 105 -13.53 33.79 10.85
CA PRO A 105 -13.58 33.14 9.55
C PRO A 105 -14.35 34.10 8.65
N ARG A 106 -13.65 34.70 7.69
CA ARG A 106 -14.32 35.49 6.66
C ARG A 106 -15.34 34.51 6.07
N PRO A 107 -16.62 34.91 5.95
CA PRO A 107 -17.64 34.02 5.41
C PRO A 107 -17.08 33.41 4.14
N ALA A 108 -17.19 32.08 4.05
CA ALA A 108 -16.70 31.28 2.95
C ALA A 108 -16.87 32.07 1.65
N GLN A 109 -15.75 32.46 1.04
CA GLN A 109 -15.80 33.01 -0.32
C GLN A 109 -16.62 32.03 -1.14
N ASP A 110 -17.59 32.56 -1.89
CA ASP A 110 -18.67 31.80 -2.51
C ASP A 110 -18.14 30.53 -3.19
N LEU A 111 -18.30 29.37 -2.53
CA LEU A 111 -17.71 28.09 -2.95
C LEU A 111 -18.16 27.67 -4.36
N LYS A 112 -19.19 28.32 -4.90
CA LYS A 112 -19.75 28.05 -6.22
C LYS A 112 -18.95 28.66 -7.38
N SER A 113 -18.04 29.60 -7.11
CA SER A 113 -17.26 30.29 -8.15
C SER A 113 -15.79 29.85 -8.23
N MET A 114 -15.29 29.09 -7.25
CA MET A 114 -13.90 28.64 -7.26
C MET A 114 -13.74 27.37 -8.10
N PRO A 115 -12.66 27.24 -8.89
CA PRO A 115 -12.33 25.98 -9.53
C PRO A 115 -12.17 24.89 -8.46
N ASP A 116 -12.64 23.69 -8.77
CA ASP A 116 -12.57 22.54 -7.88
C ASP A 116 -11.13 22.32 -7.41
N LEU A 117 -10.92 22.10 -6.12
CA LEU A 117 -9.59 21.98 -5.51
C LEU A 117 -8.80 20.82 -6.15
N ALA A 118 -9.52 19.76 -6.51
CA ALA A 118 -8.99 18.60 -7.22
C ALA A 118 -8.47 18.89 -8.64
N SER A 119 -8.73 20.09 -9.20
CA SER A 119 -8.21 20.48 -10.51
C SER A 119 -6.76 20.98 -10.48
N TYR A 120 -6.25 21.37 -9.31
CA TYR A 120 -4.89 21.93 -9.18
C TYR A 120 -4.12 21.47 -7.95
N ILE A 121 -4.72 20.71 -7.03
CA ILE A 121 -4.01 20.03 -5.95
C ILE A 121 -4.19 18.53 -6.13
N HIS A 122 -3.06 17.82 -6.19
CA HIS A 122 -3.01 16.43 -6.60
C HIS A 122 -2.34 15.58 -5.51
N LEU A 123 -3.00 14.48 -5.16
CA LEU A 123 -2.44 13.39 -4.38
C LEU A 123 -2.48 12.13 -5.25
N GLU A 124 -1.32 11.74 -5.77
CA GLU A 124 -1.22 10.68 -6.78
C GLU A 124 -0.45 9.49 -6.22
N ARG A 125 -0.84 8.26 -6.55
CA ARG A 125 -0.09 7.06 -6.16
C ARG A 125 1.25 7.01 -6.90
N VAL A 126 2.32 6.66 -6.20
CA VAL A 126 3.64 6.44 -6.81
C VAL A 126 3.63 5.19 -7.68
N VAL A 127 2.98 4.12 -7.19
CA VAL A 127 2.80 2.88 -7.93
C VAL A 127 1.36 2.80 -8.41
N PRO A 128 1.11 2.84 -9.74
CA PRO A 128 -0.23 2.68 -10.28
C PRO A 128 -0.73 1.26 -10.03
N LEU A 129 -2.04 1.14 -9.84
CA LEU A 129 -2.70 -0.16 -9.77
C LEU A 129 -2.63 -0.86 -11.12
N VAL A 130 -2.54 -2.19 -11.08
CA VAL A 130 -2.71 -3.02 -12.27
C VAL A 130 -4.17 -2.96 -12.69
N VAL A 131 -5.08 -3.06 -11.72
CA VAL A 131 -6.52 -2.89 -11.92
C VAL A 131 -6.86 -1.39 -11.95
N LYS A 132 -7.12 -0.85 -13.15
CA LYS A 132 -7.45 0.58 -13.32
C LYS A 132 -8.87 0.95 -12.89
N GLN A 133 -9.78 -0.01 -12.82
CA GLN A 133 -11.17 0.18 -12.40
C GLN A 133 -11.52 -0.89 -11.38
N SER A 134 -11.46 -0.55 -10.09
CA SER A 134 -11.90 -1.48 -9.03
C SER A 134 -13.39 -1.26 -8.79
N TRP A 135 -14.22 -2.26 -9.04
CA TRP A 135 -15.61 -2.22 -8.61
C TRP A 135 -15.66 -2.72 -7.17
N ALA A 136 -15.93 -1.83 -6.22
CA ALA A 136 -16.22 -2.27 -4.85
C ALA A 136 -17.58 -2.98 -4.86
N LEU A 137 -17.62 -4.24 -4.40
CA LEU A 137 -18.88 -4.95 -4.13
C LEU A 137 -19.53 -4.38 -2.86
N THR A 138 -19.85 -3.09 -2.83
CA THR A 138 -20.75 -2.55 -1.82
C THR A 138 -22.15 -2.95 -2.25
N LEU A 139 -22.69 -4.01 -1.65
CA LEU A 139 -24.13 -4.24 -1.66
C LEU A 139 -24.78 -2.95 -1.14
N PRO A 140 -25.71 -2.33 -1.89
CA PRO A 140 -26.38 -1.13 -1.40
C PRO A 140 -27.03 -1.49 -0.07
N ASN A 141 -26.62 -0.80 1.00
CA ASN A 141 -27.33 -0.83 2.27
C ASN A 141 -28.80 -0.57 1.95
N PHE A 142 -29.66 -1.57 2.12
CA PHE A 142 -31.10 -1.36 2.10
C PHE A 142 -31.40 -0.27 3.12
N SER A 143 -31.75 0.92 2.60
CA SER A 143 -32.04 2.11 3.37
C SER A 143 -33.32 1.87 4.19
N ILE A 144 -33.17 1.30 5.39
CA ILE A 144 -34.22 1.35 6.40
C ILE A 144 -34.05 2.70 7.09
N GLN A 145 -34.98 3.59 6.79
CA GLN A 145 -35.12 4.92 7.38
C GLN A 145 -34.92 4.88 8.90
N SER A 146 -34.07 5.80 9.36
CA SER A 146 -33.93 6.28 10.73
C SER A 146 -35.12 5.98 11.66
N ARG A 147 -34.95 5.00 12.55
CA ARG A 147 -35.51 5.02 13.91
C ARG A 147 -34.51 4.41 14.90
N ALA A 148 -34.50 5.00 16.09
CA ALA A 148 -33.52 4.83 17.14
C ALA A 148 -33.22 3.37 17.54
N SER A 149 -31.93 3.11 17.81
CA SER A 149 -31.38 2.01 18.62
C SER A 149 -31.97 0.62 18.36
N GLY A 150 -31.30 -0.15 17.49
CA GLY A 150 -31.44 -1.59 17.42
C GLY A 150 -30.12 -2.20 16.96
N TYR A 151 -29.47 -2.97 17.83
CA TYR A 151 -28.29 -3.77 17.51
C TYR A 151 -28.62 -4.72 16.34
N ILE A 152 -27.87 -4.63 15.25
CA ILE A 152 -27.82 -5.72 14.27
C ILE A 152 -26.80 -6.72 14.80
N LEU A 153 -27.30 -7.84 15.31
CA LEU A 153 -26.51 -9.02 15.63
C LEU A 153 -25.75 -9.46 14.39
N SER A 154 -24.41 -9.39 14.46
CA SER A 154 -23.52 -10.23 13.68
C SER A 154 -24.08 -11.65 13.67
N ILE A 155 -24.09 -12.31 12.51
CA ILE A 155 -24.34 -13.75 12.44
C ILE A 155 -23.25 -14.40 13.30
N GLN A 156 -23.64 -14.79 14.51
CA GLN A 156 -22.81 -15.59 15.40
C GLN A 156 -22.69 -16.97 14.79
N ASP A 157 -21.45 -17.45 14.70
CA ASP A 157 -21.16 -18.86 14.45
C ASP A 157 -22.00 -19.72 15.40
N VAL A 158 -22.83 -20.57 14.82
CA VAL A 158 -23.66 -21.51 15.58
C VAL A 158 -22.73 -22.52 16.25
N SER A 159 -22.41 -22.28 17.51
CA SER A 159 -21.89 -23.31 18.41
C SER A 159 -23.02 -24.33 18.64
N SER A 160 -22.88 -25.51 18.07
CA SER A 160 -23.78 -26.63 18.33
C SER A 160 -23.54 -27.20 19.72
N ASN A 161 -24.34 -26.78 20.70
CA ASN A 161 -24.45 -27.49 21.97
C ASN A 161 -25.34 -28.73 21.79
N PRO A 162 -24.96 -29.92 22.31
CA PRO A 162 -25.83 -31.09 22.33
C PRO A 162 -26.95 -30.90 23.37
N PRO A 163 -28.10 -31.59 23.24
CA PRO A 163 -29.25 -31.39 24.12
C PRO A 163 -28.98 -31.95 25.53
N GLU A 164 -29.30 -31.13 26.54
CA GLU A 164 -29.27 -31.47 27.96
C GLU A 164 -30.27 -32.59 28.29
N GLN A 165 -29.78 -33.63 28.97
CA GLN A 165 -30.59 -34.59 29.73
C GLN A 165 -30.23 -34.41 31.20
N GLU A 166 -31.20 -33.98 32.01
CA GLU A 166 -31.06 -33.75 33.45
C GLU A 166 -30.68 -35.02 34.24
N LYS A 167 -29.67 -34.93 35.12
CA LYS A 167 -29.55 -35.68 36.40
C LYS A 167 -28.51 -35.04 37.34
N PRO A 168 -28.57 -35.30 38.68
CA PRO A 168 -28.34 -34.31 39.74
C PRO A 168 -26.89 -34.31 40.29
N PRO A 169 -26.51 -33.38 41.21
CA PRO A 169 -25.13 -32.97 41.40
C PRO A 169 -24.35 -33.89 42.37
N GLY A 170 -23.13 -34.25 41.96
CA GLY A 170 -22.08 -34.82 42.80
C GLY A 170 -20.85 -33.91 42.85
N PRO A 171 -19.98 -34.01 43.87
CA PRO A 171 -19.11 -32.93 44.28
C PRO A 171 -17.89 -32.72 43.36
N THR A 172 -17.52 -31.45 43.28
CA THR A 172 -16.42 -30.81 42.59
C THR A 172 -15.07 -31.50 42.80
N ILE A 173 -14.42 -31.92 41.70
CA ILE A 173 -12.97 -32.13 41.63
C ILE A 173 -12.47 -31.45 40.35
N GLU A 174 -11.45 -30.60 40.54
CA GLU A 174 -10.73 -29.81 39.55
C GLU A 174 -10.34 -30.61 38.29
N ARG A 175 -10.55 -30.03 37.10
CA ARG A 175 -9.95 -30.54 35.87
C ARG A 175 -9.32 -29.42 35.06
N ILE A 176 -7.99 -29.42 35.13
CA ILE A 176 -7.05 -28.66 34.30
C ILE A 176 -7.47 -28.77 32.83
N GLY A 177 -7.69 -27.61 32.19
CA GLY A 177 -8.11 -27.50 30.80
C GLY A 177 -7.01 -27.90 29.83
N TYR A 178 -6.91 -29.19 29.53
CA TYR A 178 -6.37 -29.65 28.26
C TYR A 178 -7.53 -29.68 27.27
N THR A 179 -7.49 -28.83 26.25
CA THR A 179 -8.31 -29.01 25.04
C THR A 179 -8.02 -30.40 24.51
N GLN A 180 -8.98 -31.31 24.69
CA GLN A 180 -8.87 -32.70 24.29
C GLN A 180 -8.92 -32.72 22.76
N GLU A 181 -7.76 -32.82 22.11
CA GLU A 181 -7.67 -33.12 20.67
C GLU A 181 -8.53 -34.35 20.41
N ALA A 182 -9.56 -34.21 19.58
CA ALA A 182 -10.35 -35.35 19.16
C ALA A 182 -9.43 -36.28 18.35
N LEU A 183 -8.96 -37.35 18.99
CA LEU A 183 -8.13 -38.39 18.38
C LEU A 183 -8.88 -38.98 17.18
N ARG A 184 -8.57 -38.46 15.99
CA ARG A 184 -9.05 -38.99 14.72
C ARG A 184 -7.91 -39.75 14.07
N VAL A 185 -8.23 -40.92 13.52
CA VAL A 185 -7.30 -41.69 12.69
C VAL A 185 -7.03 -40.85 11.44
N MET A 186 -5.82 -40.36 11.31
CA MET A 186 -5.38 -39.54 10.19
C MET A 186 -4.23 -40.27 9.49
N ASP A 187 -4.15 -40.13 8.18
CA ASP A 187 -3.03 -40.65 7.40
C ASP A 187 -1.74 -39.85 7.70
N SER A 188 -0.58 -40.43 7.37
CA SER A 188 0.71 -39.77 7.60
C SER A 188 0.80 -38.43 6.88
N LYS A 189 0.23 -38.35 5.67
CA LYS A 189 0.20 -37.13 4.86
C LYS A 189 -0.64 -36.02 5.48
N GLY A 190 -1.81 -36.34 6.04
CA GLY A 190 -2.64 -35.39 6.78
C GLY A 190 -1.97 -34.89 8.06
N ALA A 191 -1.23 -35.76 8.76
CA ALA A 191 -0.46 -35.38 9.94
C ALA A 191 0.66 -34.39 9.63
N GLU A 192 1.44 -34.64 8.56
CA GLU A 192 2.48 -33.72 8.08
C GLU A 192 1.89 -32.37 7.67
N THR A 193 0.78 -32.39 6.92
CA THR A 193 0.07 -31.17 6.50
C THR A 193 -0.37 -30.34 7.71
N LEU A 194 -0.99 -30.96 8.72
CA LEU A 194 -1.40 -30.27 9.93
C LEU A 194 -0.23 -29.72 10.74
N GLN A 195 0.89 -30.44 10.79
CA GLN A 195 2.08 -29.97 11.50
C GLN A 195 2.65 -28.70 10.86
N ILE A 196 2.73 -28.65 9.53
CA ILE A 196 3.19 -27.47 8.78
C ILE A 196 2.25 -26.28 9.04
N LEU A 197 0.94 -26.49 8.94
CA LEU A 197 -0.06 -25.43 9.13
C LEU A 197 -0.06 -24.91 10.57
N ARG A 198 -0.01 -25.79 11.58
CA ARG A 198 0.09 -25.37 12.99
C ARG A 198 1.32 -24.51 13.23
N ARG A 199 2.48 -24.93 12.72
CA ARG A 199 3.72 -24.16 12.80
C ARG A 199 3.57 -22.80 12.12
N TYR A 200 2.91 -22.73 10.98
CA TYR A 200 2.68 -21.49 10.26
C TYR A 200 1.72 -20.51 10.98
N PHE A 201 0.53 -20.97 11.38
CA PHE A 201 -0.47 -20.09 12.03
C PHE A 201 -0.03 -19.56 13.39
N THR A 202 0.86 -20.27 14.11
CA THR A 202 1.48 -19.73 15.33
C THR A 202 2.35 -18.50 15.09
N CYS A 203 2.76 -18.25 13.83
CA CYS A 203 3.53 -17.07 13.43
C CYS A 203 2.65 -15.90 13.00
N ILE A 204 1.34 -16.10 12.81
CA ILE A 204 0.40 -15.05 12.43
C ILE A 204 -0.16 -14.41 13.72
N PRO A 205 0.09 -13.12 13.97
CA PRO A 205 -0.55 -12.39 15.05
C PRO A 205 -2.07 -12.35 14.90
N ASP A 206 -2.77 -12.34 16.03
CA ASP A 206 -4.20 -12.12 16.08
C ASP A 206 -4.55 -10.64 15.82
N TYR A 207 -4.45 -10.23 14.56
CA TYR A 207 -4.71 -8.85 14.10
C TYR A 207 -6.15 -8.37 14.33
N LEU A 208 -7.09 -9.25 14.68
CA LEU A 208 -8.45 -8.86 15.05
C LEU A 208 -8.50 -8.28 16.48
N HIS A 209 -7.71 -8.83 17.40
CA HIS A 209 -7.71 -8.44 18.82
C HIS A 209 -6.47 -7.65 19.25
N SER A 210 -5.45 -7.54 18.39
CA SER A 210 -4.25 -6.71 18.59
C SER A 210 -4.16 -5.55 17.59
N SER A 211 -3.03 -4.83 17.62
CA SER A 211 -2.64 -3.91 16.54
C SER A 211 -2.65 -4.68 15.22
N GLY A 212 -3.47 -4.26 14.25
CA GLY A 212 -3.57 -4.94 12.97
C GLY A 212 -2.33 -4.73 12.10
N LEU A 213 -2.21 -5.57 11.07
CA LEU A 213 -1.13 -5.48 10.10
C LEU A 213 -1.31 -4.21 9.27
N LYS A 214 -0.24 -3.41 9.16
CA LYS A 214 -0.27 -2.18 8.39
C LYS A 214 0.25 -2.40 6.97
N ILE A 215 -0.56 -2.02 5.97
CA ILE A 215 -0.11 -1.85 4.58
C ILE A 215 0.12 -0.36 4.30
N ARG A 216 1.00 -0.06 3.34
CA ARG A 216 1.42 1.32 3.04
C ARG A 216 1.20 1.63 1.57
N ILE A 217 0.44 2.68 1.29
CA ILE A 217 0.30 3.25 -0.05
C ILE A 217 1.15 4.50 -0.12
N HIS A 218 2.15 4.47 -1.01
CA HIS A 218 3.03 5.61 -1.25
C HIS A 218 2.39 6.55 -2.27
N CYS A 219 2.30 7.82 -1.91
CA CYS A 219 1.71 8.88 -2.72
C CYS A 219 2.66 10.08 -2.84
N THR A 220 2.46 10.84 -3.90
CA THR A 220 3.08 12.13 -4.16
C THR A 220 2.03 13.21 -4.05
N PHE A 221 2.27 14.20 -3.20
CA PHE A 221 1.43 15.39 -3.04
C PHE A 221 2.07 16.58 -3.75
N ARG A 222 1.31 17.25 -4.62
CA ARG A 222 1.77 18.41 -5.39
C ARG A 222 0.61 19.36 -5.69
N PHE A 223 0.92 20.59 -6.08
CA PHE A 223 -0.10 21.51 -6.60
C PHE A 223 0.46 22.40 -7.70
N GLU A 224 -0.39 22.80 -8.64
CA GLU A 224 -0.03 23.60 -9.81
C GLU A 224 -0.09 25.09 -9.50
N SER A 225 0.96 25.83 -9.86
CA SER A 225 1.08 27.25 -9.52
C SER A 225 0.10 28.13 -10.28
N GLU A 226 -0.08 27.89 -11.58
CA GLU A 226 -0.86 28.76 -12.45
C GLU A 226 -2.36 28.74 -12.10
N PRO A 227 -3.04 27.58 -12.00
CA PRO A 227 -4.46 27.54 -11.63
C PRO A 227 -4.67 28.01 -10.18
N PHE A 228 -3.73 27.72 -9.28
CA PHE A 228 -3.76 28.20 -7.91
C PHE A 228 -3.74 29.73 -7.87
N ASN A 229 -2.84 30.37 -8.61
CA ASN A 229 -2.75 31.83 -8.71
C ASN A 229 -4.00 32.43 -9.38
N ARG A 230 -4.64 31.76 -10.34
CA ARG A 230 -5.92 32.25 -10.90
C ARG A 230 -7.06 32.20 -9.87
N ALA A 231 -7.06 31.20 -8.98
CA ALA A 231 -8.11 31.01 -7.98
C ALA A 231 -7.91 31.86 -6.72
N TRP A 232 -6.66 32.01 -6.28
CA TRP A 232 -6.29 32.59 -4.98
C TRP A 232 -5.37 33.81 -5.09
N GLY A 233 -4.89 34.12 -6.29
CA GLY A 233 -4.12 35.33 -6.55
C GLY A 233 -4.95 36.55 -6.24
N ALA A 234 -4.42 37.44 -5.40
CA ALA A 234 -5.02 38.74 -5.21
C ALA A 234 -4.96 39.51 -6.53
N ASP A 235 -6.00 40.27 -6.85
CA ASP A 235 -5.92 41.42 -7.76
C ASP A 235 -4.92 42.43 -7.18
N SER A 236 -3.62 42.16 -7.25
CA SER A 236 -2.59 43.12 -6.88
C SER A 236 -2.44 44.09 -8.04
N SER A 237 -3.20 45.17 -8.01
CA SER A 237 -3.02 46.37 -8.83
C SER A 237 -1.73 47.15 -8.47
N VAL A 238 -0.66 46.44 -8.11
CA VAL A 238 0.67 47.02 -7.92
C VAL A 238 1.61 46.29 -8.87
N SER A 239 1.75 46.88 -10.04
CA SER A 239 2.82 46.61 -10.99
C SER A 239 4.17 46.92 -10.34
N CYS A 240 4.74 45.96 -9.61
CA CYS A 240 6.16 45.95 -9.32
C CYS A 240 6.85 45.17 -10.45
N SER A 241 7.62 45.92 -11.25
CA SER A 241 8.34 45.49 -12.43
C SER A 241 9.56 44.61 -12.09
N ASP A 242 9.35 43.42 -11.53
CA ASP A 242 10.38 42.39 -11.48
C ASP A 242 9.78 41.04 -11.87
N GLY A 243 9.95 40.68 -13.14
CA GLY A 243 9.32 39.55 -13.82
C GLY A 243 10.00 38.21 -13.54
N ALA A 244 10.14 37.83 -12.27
CA ALA A 244 10.39 36.46 -11.88
C ALA A 244 9.09 35.91 -11.28
N GLU A 245 8.49 34.92 -11.93
CA GLU A 245 7.23 34.30 -11.52
C GLU A 245 7.30 33.84 -10.06
N GLU A 246 6.65 34.59 -9.16
CA GLU A 246 6.61 34.23 -7.74
C GLU A 246 5.71 33.00 -7.57
N LEU A 247 6.32 31.85 -7.28
CA LEU A 247 5.59 30.60 -7.09
C LEU A 247 4.77 30.66 -5.79
N PRO A 248 3.50 30.23 -5.80
CA PRO A 248 2.70 30.15 -4.59
C PRO A 248 3.26 29.08 -3.64
N ALA A 249 2.93 29.20 -2.36
CA ALA A 249 3.33 28.25 -1.33
C ALA A 249 2.15 27.88 -0.41
N LEU A 250 2.12 26.60 0.00
CA LEU A 250 1.21 26.10 1.02
C LEU A 250 1.98 25.74 2.29
N TYR A 251 1.37 26.03 3.43
CA TYR A 251 1.91 25.81 4.76
C TYR A 251 0.94 24.97 5.59
N ALA A 252 1.50 24.17 6.50
CA ALA A 252 0.75 23.35 7.46
C ALA A 252 -0.37 22.54 6.80
N VAL A 253 -0.08 21.94 5.65
CA VAL A 253 -1.03 21.08 4.94
C VAL A 253 -1.34 19.89 5.81
N THR A 254 -2.63 19.65 6.03
CA THR A 254 -3.16 18.49 6.72
C THR A 254 -4.03 17.73 5.73
N ILE A 255 -3.67 16.47 5.49
CA ILE A 255 -4.38 15.54 4.62
C ILE A 255 -5.11 14.55 5.51
N THR A 256 -6.44 14.52 5.39
CA THR A 256 -7.34 13.68 6.18
C THR A 256 -8.04 12.68 5.27
N PHE A 257 -8.14 11.44 5.75
CA PHE A 257 -8.67 10.31 5.00
C PHE A 257 -9.99 9.83 5.62
N SER A 258 -10.94 9.40 4.79
CA SER A 258 -12.17 8.79 5.31
C SER A 258 -11.87 7.45 5.99
N SER A 259 -12.46 7.24 7.16
CA SER A 259 -12.39 5.94 7.84
C SER A 259 -13.44 5.01 7.28
N SER A 260 -13.05 3.79 6.93
CA SER A 260 -13.95 2.70 6.52
C SER A 260 -13.88 1.57 7.54
N THR A 261 -14.95 0.79 7.68
CA THR A 261 -14.95 -0.45 8.47
C THR A 261 -13.90 -1.45 7.96
N GLN A 262 -13.55 -1.38 6.67
CA GLN A 262 -12.55 -2.24 6.03
C GLN A 262 -11.11 -1.94 6.43
N PHE A 263 -10.79 -0.67 6.72
CA PHE A 263 -9.40 -0.21 6.94
C PHE A 263 -9.17 0.41 8.33
N GLY A 264 -10.23 0.54 9.13
CA GLY A 264 -10.19 1.19 10.43
C GLY A 264 -9.94 2.70 10.33
N LYS A 265 -9.31 3.26 11.37
CA LYS A 265 -8.96 4.68 11.44
C LYS A 265 -7.62 4.91 10.75
N ILE A 266 -7.63 5.70 9.69
CA ILE A 266 -6.43 6.09 8.94
C ILE A 266 -5.87 7.39 9.56
N PRO A 267 -4.57 7.43 9.93
CA PRO A 267 -3.96 8.64 10.47
C PRO A 267 -3.83 9.74 9.41
N SER A 268 -3.98 11.00 9.81
CA SER A 268 -3.75 12.14 8.93
C SER A 268 -2.26 12.31 8.61
N CYS A 269 -1.97 12.82 7.42
CA CYS A 269 -0.61 13.20 7.02
C CYS A 269 -0.44 14.71 7.08
N HIS A 270 0.76 15.16 7.42
CA HIS A 270 1.07 16.58 7.55
C HIS A 270 2.28 16.94 6.69
N VAL A 271 2.11 17.92 5.79
CA VAL A 271 3.19 18.50 4.99
C VAL A 271 3.43 19.94 5.48
N PRO A 272 4.56 20.23 6.15
CA PRO A 272 4.79 21.54 6.74
C PRO A 272 4.81 22.68 5.72
N PHE A 273 5.40 22.43 4.55
CA PHE A 273 5.58 23.39 3.49
C PHE A 273 5.70 22.70 2.13
N ILE A 274 5.16 23.32 1.09
CA ILE A 274 5.34 22.90 -0.31
C ILE A 274 5.22 24.13 -1.24
N LEU A 275 6.07 24.18 -2.27
CA LEU A 275 5.98 25.16 -3.35
C LEU A 275 5.09 24.67 -4.49
N GLY A 276 4.44 25.59 -5.17
CA GLY A 276 3.69 25.29 -6.39
C GLY A 276 4.61 24.86 -7.51
N GLU A 277 4.16 23.88 -8.30
CA GLU A 277 4.87 23.41 -9.49
C GLU A 277 4.78 24.48 -10.60
N PRO A 278 5.92 24.89 -11.21
CA PRO A 278 5.92 25.91 -12.26
C PRO A 278 5.29 25.38 -13.57
N PRO A 279 4.70 26.25 -14.40
CA PRO A 279 4.16 25.85 -15.70
C PRO A 279 5.30 25.36 -16.61
N GLY A 280 5.26 24.10 -17.05
CA GLY A 280 6.20 23.55 -18.05
C GLY A 280 7.19 22.50 -17.56
N SER A 281 7.14 22.05 -16.30
CA SER A 281 7.95 20.91 -15.80
C SER A 281 7.68 19.57 -16.51
N GLY A 282 6.68 19.50 -17.40
CA GLY A 282 6.30 18.33 -18.18
C GLY A 282 6.82 18.27 -19.62
N MET A 283 7.61 19.25 -20.09
CA MET A 283 8.22 19.21 -21.43
C MET A 283 9.74 18.98 -21.36
N ASP A 284 10.09 17.80 -21.84
CA ASP A 284 11.39 17.16 -22.05
C ASP A 284 12.45 18.05 -22.74
N ILE A 285 13.36 18.68 -21.96
CA ILE A 285 14.78 18.89 -22.29
C ILE A 285 15.57 18.95 -20.96
N VAL A 286 16.25 17.87 -20.60
CA VAL A 286 17.17 17.82 -19.45
C VAL A 286 18.53 18.45 -19.85
N PRO A 287 18.99 19.56 -19.22
CA PRO A 287 20.41 19.82 -19.17
C PRO A 287 21.03 18.78 -18.23
N LEU A 288 21.99 18.00 -18.73
CA LEU A 288 22.81 17.12 -17.91
C LEU A 288 23.54 17.95 -16.84
N ASP A 289 22.99 17.99 -15.63
CA ASP A 289 23.68 18.01 -14.33
C ASP A 289 22.78 18.65 -13.25
N ASN A 290 21.96 17.83 -12.59
CA ASN A 290 21.50 17.96 -11.17
C ASN A 290 20.33 17.01 -10.88
N GLN A 291 20.51 15.71 -11.10
CA GLN A 291 19.50 14.71 -10.76
C GLN A 291 19.37 14.56 -9.23
N ASN A 292 18.19 14.87 -8.68
CA ASN A 292 17.63 14.57 -7.34
C ASN A 292 17.40 15.71 -6.32
N ARG A 293 17.88 16.96 -6.49
CA ARG A 293 17.78 17.95 -5.39
C ARG A 293 16.66 18.99 -5.51
N GLU A 294 16.14 19.27 -6.70
CA GLU A 294 15.15 20.34 -6.90
C GLU A 294 13.69 19.82 -6.86
N GLU A 295 13.45 18.57 -7.28
CA GLU A 295 12.11 17.96 -7.35
C GLU A 295 11.41 17.82 -5.98
N SER A 296 12.17 17.66 -4.88
CA SER A 296 11.62 17.48 -3.53
C SER A 296 10.89 18.71 -2.96
N SER A 297 11.07 19.86 -3.60
CA SER A 297 10.59 21.16 -3.10
C SER A 297 9.16 21.45 -3.55
N TYR A 298 8.79 20.87 -4.70
CA TYR A 298 7.48 21.02 -5.35
C TYR A 298 6.58 19.79 -5.13
N ARG A 299 7.16 18.70 -4.62
CA ARG A 299 6.48 17.42 -4.42
C ARG A 299 6.81 16.87 -3.03
N ALA A 300 5.78 16.56 -2.26
CA ALA A 300 5.93 15.92 -0.95
C ALA A 300 5.61 14.42 -1.04
N SER A 301 6.41 13.59 -0.38
CA SER A 301 6.10 12.16 -0.22
C SER A 301 5.12 11.98 0.94
N VAL A 302 4.00 11.33 0.65
CA VAL A 302 2.93 11.02 1.62
C VAL A 302 2.75 9.52 1.66
N VAL A 303 2.59 8.95 2.86
CA VAL A 303 2.36 7.51 3.03
C VAL A 303 1.05 7.32 3.76
N ILE A 304 0.10 6.64 3.11
CA ILE A 304 -1.17 6.26 3.71
C ILE A 304 -0.98 4.90 4.37
N GLU A 305 -1.07 4.85 5.70
CA GLU A 305 -1.02 3.60 6.47
C GLU A 305 -2.44 3.05 6.68
N LEU A 306 -2.74 1.88 6.13
CA LEU A 306 -4.03 1.21 6.26
C LEU A 306 -3.90 -0.05 7.12
N GLU A 307 -4.98 -0.38 7.83
CA GLU A 307 -5.07 -1.59 8.65
C GLU A 307 -6.24 -2.47 8.16
N PRO A 308 -6.02 -3.32 7.14
CA PRO A 308 -7.09 -4.11 6.55
C PRO A 308 -7.69 -5.09 7.55
N ARG A 309 -9.00 -5.01 7.75
CA ARG A 309 -9.79 -5.96 8.54
C ARG A 309 -10.25 -7.15 7.72
N GLU A 310 -10.39 -6.95 6.41
CA GLU A 310 -10.69 -7.97 5.41
C GLU A 310 -9.94 -7.65 4.11
N PRO A 311 -9.62 -8.68 3.29
CA PRO A 311 -8.89 -8.49 2.04
C PRO A 311 -9.82 -8.00 0.92
N SER A 312 -10.32 -6.76 1.07
CA SER A 312 -11.30 -6.15 0.18
C SER A 312 -10.79 -4.81 -0.37
N PRO A 313 -10.77 -4.60 -1.70
CA PRO A 313 -10.49 -3.31 -2.31
C PRO A 313 -11.48 -2.23 -1.85
N GLY A 314 -11.10 -0.96 -2.02
CA GLY A 314 -11.96 0.14 -1.63
C GLY A 314 -11.51 1.50 -2.15
N LEU A 315 -12.29 2.53 -1.82
CA LEU A 315 -11.97 3.93 -2.10
C LEU A 315 -11.80 4.68 -0.78
N ILE A 316 -10.77 5.51 -0.71
CA ILE A 316 -10.49 6.38 0.42
C ILE A 316 -10.70 7.82 -0.03
N ASP A 317 -11.71 8.47 0.54
CA ASP A 317 -11.93 9.89 0.29
C ASP A 317 -10.83 10.69 0.96
N VAL A 318 -10.33 11.69 0.24
CA VAL A 318 -9.24 12.56 0.69
C VAL A 318 -9.77 13.96 0.85
N SER A 319 -9.48 14.56 1.99
CA SER A 319 -9.76 15.96 2.28
C SER A 319 -8.48 16.64 2.73
N ILE A 320 -8.36 17.93 2.44
CA ILE A 320 -7.21 18.73 2.83
C ILE A 320 -7.63 20.01 3.53
N ALA A 321 -6.74 20.49 4.39
CA ALA A 321 -6.74 21.85 4.90
C ALA A 321 -5.30 22.39 4.88
N ALA A 322 -5.09 23.62 4.41
CA ALA A 322 -3.78 24.25 4.36
C ALA A 322 -3.86 25.77 4.50
N ASN A 323 -2.75 26.41 4.84
CA ASN A 323 -2.61 27.86 4.87
C ASN A 323 -1.85 28.35 3.64
N THR A 324 -2.34 29.41 3.01
CA THR A 324 -1.59 30.14 1.97
C THR A 324 -0.55 31.06 2.60
N GLU A 325 0.39 31.57 1.79
CA GLU A 325 1.37 32.58 2.24
C GLU A 325 0.73 33.84 2.86
N ASN A 326 -0.50 34.17 2.42
CA ASN A 326 -1.29 35.29 2.90
C ASN A 326 -2.11 35.00 4.17
N CYS A 327 -1.89 33.84 4.80
CA CYS A 327 -2.62 33.35 5.98
C CYS A 327 -4.12 33.08 5.71
N GLN A 328 -4.51 32.82 4.46
CA GLN A 328 -5.85 32.31 4.16
C GLN A 328 -5.87 30.80 4.35
N VAL A 329 -6.97 30.26 4.87
CA VAL A 329 -7.17 28.81 5.00
C VAL A 329 -7.89 28.31 3.77
N ILE A 330 -7.30 27.31 3.10
CA ILE A 330 -7.95 26.54 2.04
C ILE A 330 -8.37 25.19 2.60
N SER A 331 -9.55 24.71 2.22
CA SER A 331 -10.03 23.39 2.61
C SER A 331 -10.98 22.82 1.57
N GLY A 332 -10.90 21.53 1.31
CA GLY A 332 -11.78 20.86 0.36
C GLY A 332 -11.44 19.39 0.18
N SER A 333 -12.18 18.73 -0.70
CA SER A 333 -11.95 17.33 -1.08
C SER A 333 -11.02 17.24 -2.29
N LEU A 334 -10.22 16.19 -2.34
CA LEU A 334 -9.39 15.83 -3.50
C LEU A 334 -9.94 14.58 -4.18
N GLN A 335 -9.29 14.15 -5.26
CA GLN A 335 -9.58 12.85 -5.87
C GLN A 335 -9.38 11.72 -4.85
N PRO A 336 -10.36 10.80 -4.69
CA PRO A 336 -10.22 9.64 -3.83
C PRO A 336 -9.06 8.74 -4.26
N ILE A 337 -8.43 8.08 -3.29
CA ILE A 337 -7.39 7.08 -3.55
C ILE A 337 -8.02 5.69 -3.56
N THR A 338 -7.89 5.01 -4.69
CA THR A 338 -8.28 3.59 -4.81
C THR A 338 -7.27 2.71 -4.10
N VAL A 339 -7.75 1.74 -3.33
CA VAL A 339 -7.00 0.64 -2.72
C VAL A 339 -7.32 -0.61 -3.52
N GLY A 340 -6.32 -1.19 -4.19
CA GLY A 340 -6.47 -2.40 -4.99
C GLY A 340 -6.33 -3.67 -4.14
N ILE A 341 -6.70 -4.80 -4.73
CA ILE A 341 -6.47 -6.11 -4.09
C ILE A 341 -4.96 -6.41 -4.01
N GLU A 342 -4.20 -5.95 -5.01
CA GLU A 342 -2.75 -6.10 -5.09
C GLU A 342 -2.00 -5.31 -4.00
N ASP A 343 -2.59 -4.27 -3.41
CA ASP A 343 -2.01 -3.55 -2.26
C ASP A 343 -1.98 -4.41 -0.99
N MET A 344 -2.77 -5.48 -0.97
CA MET A 344 -2.89 -6.41 0.14
C MET A 344 -2.01 -7.65 -0.04
N PHE A 345 -1.30 -7.76 -1.16
CA PHE A 345 -0.46 -8.92 -1.44
C PHE A 345 0.82 -8.85 -0.62
N LEU A 346 0.95 -9.78 0.32
CA LEU A 346 2.11 -9.87 1.19
C LEU A 346 2.72 -11.26 1.13
N LYS A 347 4.00 -11.36 1.51
CA LYS A 347 4.65 -12.66 1.69
C LYS A 347 4.17 -13.29 2.99
N ALA A 348 3.97 -14.59 2.96
CA ALA A 348 3.67 -15.36 4.17
C ALA A 348 4.85 -15.29 5.16
N SER A 349 4.52 -15.18 6.45
CA SER A 349 5.49 -15.16 7.54
C SER A 349 6.32 -16.45 7.60
N ILE A 350 7.60 -16.31 7.96
CA ILE A 350 8.51 -17.45 8.13
C ILE A 350 8.67 -17.72 9.64
N PRO A 351 8.48 -18.97 10.10
CA PRO A 351 8.78 -19.37 11.46
C PRO A 351 10.25 -19.14 11.82
N HIS A 352 10.52 -18.64 13.03
CA HIS A 352 11.86 -18.25 13.51
C HIS A 352 12.89 -19.39 13.54
N ASP A 353 12.43 -20.63 13.54
CA ASP A 353 13.24 -21.87 13.54
C ASP A 353 13.64 -22.33 12.12
N THR A 354 13.20 -21.63 11.06
CA THR A 354 13.57 -21.95 9.67
C THR A 354 14.95 -21.39 9.33
N PRO A 355 15.93 -22.22 8.93
CA PRO A 355 17.23 -21.74 8.48
C PRO A 355 17.11 -21.00 7.14
N GLU A 356 17.97 -20.01 6.90
CA GLU A 356 17.93 -19.19 5.67
C GLU A 356 18.01 -20.04 4.39
N GLN A 357 18.84 -21.10 4.38
CA GLN A 357 18.96 -22.01 3.24
C GLN A 357 17.71 -22.87 3.00
N GLY A 358 16.83 -23.01 4.00
CA GLY A 358 15.62 -23.83 3.93
C GLY A 358 14.35 -23.06 3.59
N VAL A 359 14.42 -21.74 3.40
CA VAL A 359 13.24 -20.88 3.19
C VAL A 359 12.46 -21.25 1.94
N ALA A 360 13.15 -21.53 0.83
CA ALA A 360 12.51 -21.91 -0.44
C ALA A 360 11.70 -23.23 -0.29
N THR A 361 12.30 -24.23 0.34
CA THR A 361 11.65 -25.52 0.62
C THR A 361 10.47 -25.34 1.57
N TYR A 362 10.64 -24.54 2.63
CA TYR A 362 9.55 -24.22 3.55
C TYR A 362 8.34 -23.61 2.83
N TYR A 363 8.56 -22.63 1.95
CA TYR A 363 7.45 -22.04 1.19
C TYR A 363 6.78 -23.03 0.26
N GLN A 364 7.54 -23.95 -0.35
CA GLN A 364 6.98 -25.02 -1.19
C GLN A 364 6.11 -25.97 -0.37
N ASP A 365 6.60 -26.44 0.78
CA ASP A 365 5.87 -27.32 1.68
C ASP A 365 4.60 -26.63 2.21
N LEU A 366 4.70 -25.34 2.56
CA LEU A 366 3.57 -24.53 3.00
C LEU A 366 2.54 -24.35 1.88
N PHE A 367 2.97 -24.10 0.64
CA PHE A 367 2.05 -24.02 -0.50
C PHE A 367 1.28 -25.32 -0.65
N HIS A 368 1.96 -26.48 -0.61
CA HIS A 368 1.28 -27.78 -0.73
C HIS A 368 0.32 -28.04 0.43
N ALA A 369 0.72 -27.71 1.66
CA ALA A 369 -0.12 -27.86 2.83
C ALA A 369 -1.38 -26.98 2.76
N LEU A 370 -1.25 -25.70 2.40
CA LEU A 370 -2.39 -24.78 2.22
C LEU A 370 -3.25 -25.19 1.02
N TRP A 371 -2.63 -25.63 -0.08
CA TRP A 371 -3.33 -26.10 -1.26
C TRP A 371 -4.24 -27.27 -0.91
N GLU A 372 -3.73 -28.29 -0.21
CA GLU A 372 -4.52 -29.42 0.25
C GLU A 372 -5.56 -29.03 1.30
N ALA A 373 -5.25 -28.14 2.24
CA ALA A 373 -6.22 -27.70 3.24
C ALA A 373 -7.39 -26.90 2.65
N CYS A 374 -7.16 -26.14 1.57
CA CYS A 374 -8.22 -25.46 0.83
C CYS A 374 -9.05 -26.41 -0.06
N ASN A 375 -8.79 -27.71 -0.05
CA ASN A 375 -9.59 -28.71 -0.75
C ASN A 375 -10.87 -29.01 0.05
N SER A 376 -12.04 -28.88 -0.59
CA SER A 376 -13.35 -29.14 0.03
C SER A 376 -13.55 -30.56 0.54
N SER A 377 -12.74 -31.53 0.09
CA SER A 377 -12.77 -32.92 0.56
C SER A 377 -11.77 -33.23 1.68
N SER A 378 -10.98 -32.25 2.13
CA SER A 378 -9.96 -32.45 3.16
C SER A 378 -10.57 -32.53 4.56
N SER A 379 -10.08 -33.44 5.40
CA SER A 379 -10.46 -33.55 6.81
C SER A 379 -10.08 -32.31 7.64
N THR A 380 -9.23 -31.44 7.08
CA THR A 380 -8.69 -30.21 7.68
C THR A 380 -9.69 -29.05 7.76
N GLY A 381 -10.80 -29.06 7.02
CA GLY A 381 -11.81 -27.99 7.06
C GLY A 381 -12.56 -27.82 8.39
N ARG A 382 -12.33 -28.71 9.37
CA ARG A 382 -12.87 -28.61 10.74
C ARG A 382 -11.80 -28.31 11.80
N GLU A 383 -10.55 -28.16 11.40
CA GLU A 383 -9.43 -27.90 12.31
C GLU A 383 -9.32 -26.40 12.57
N THR A 384 -9.01 -26.05 13.80
CA THR A 384 -8.75 -24.67 14.21
C THR A 384 -7.29 -24.52 14.61
N PHE A 385 -6.67 -23.45 14.12
CA PHE A 385 -5.26 -23.14 14.35
C PHE A 385 -5.14 -21.96 15.31
N PRO A 386 -4.39 -22.10 16.42
CA PRO A 386 -4.17 -20.99 17.34
C PRO A 386 -3.26 -19.94 16.69
N LEU A 387 -3.67 -18.67 16.80
CA LEU A 387 -2.89 -17.52 16.37
C LEU A 387 -1.93 -17.06 17.47
N SER A 388 -0.87 -16.34 17.06
CA SER A 388 0.07 -15.73 18.00
C SER A 388 -0.64 -14.70 18.88
N GLY A 389 -0.42 -14.78 20.20
CA GLY A 389 -1.12 -13.95 21.20
C GLY A 389 -2.32 -14.62 21.88
N GLY A 390 -2.68 -15.85 21.48
CA GLY A 390 -3.44 -16.81 22.30
C GLY A 390 -4.94 -16.57 22.49
N LYS A 391 -5.54 -15.57 21.81
CA LYS A 391 -6.98 -15.29 21.91
C LYS A 391 -7.78 -15.72 20.67
N GLY A 392 -7.18 -15.64 19.49
CA GLY A 392 -7.82 -15.96 18.21
C GLY A 392 -7.52 -17.37 17.71
N LEU A 393 -8.52 -17.94 17.04
CA LEU A 393 -8.41 -19.17 16.26
C LEU A 393 -8.65 -18.86 14.78
N ALA A 394 -7.93 -19.51 13.89
CA ALA A 394 -8.15 -19.49 12.45
C ALA A 394 -8.69 -20.85 11.98
N ALA A 395 -9.64 -20.84 11.06
CA ALA A 395 -10.13 -22.02 10.37
C ALA A 395 -9.98 -21.81 8.86
N ILE A 396 -9.59 -22.87 8.15
CA ILE A 396 -9.39 -22.82 6.70
C ILE A 396 -10.68 -23.30 6.03
N ASN A 397 -11.42 -22.37 5.42
CA ASN A 397 -12.63 -22.66 4.65
C ASN A 397 -12.34 -22.48 3.17
N GLY A 398 -11.74 -23.51 2.57
CA GLY A 398 -11.27 -23.49 1.20
C GLY A 398 -12.37 -23.34 0.14
N THR A 399 -12.11 -22.49 -0.85
CA THR A 399 -12.87 -22.34 -2.09
C THR A 399 -11.93 -22.48 -3.29
N ARG A 400 -12.47 -22.93 -4.42
CA ARG A 400 -11.71 -23.15 -5.66
C ARG A 400 -12.31 -22.38 -6.81
N SER A 401 -11.44 -21.90 -7.70
CA SER A 401 -11.82 -21.33 -9.00
C SER A 401 -10.81 -21.79 -10.06
N VAL A 402 -11.21 -21.71 -11.32
CA VAL A 402 -10.37 -22.03 -12.47
C VAL A 402 -10.60 -20.97 -13.54
N LYS A 403 -9.50 -20.39 -14.04
CA LYS A 403 -9.53 -19.40 -15.13
C LYS A 403 -8.64 -19.89 -16.27
N LEU A 404 -9.14 -19.85 -17.50
CA LEU A 404 -8.35 -20.08 -18.69
C LEU A 404 -7.93 -18.72 -19.26
N MET A 405 -6.63 -18.55 -19.49
CA MET A 405 -6.06 -17.34 -20.08
C MET A 405 -5.49 -17.67 -21.46
N GLU A 406 -6.05 -17.08 -22.50
CA GLU A 406 -5.61 -17.28 -23.90
C GLU A 406 -4.44 -16.37 -24.25
N ILE A 407 -3.30 -16.62 -23.60
CA ILE A 407 -2.09 -15.79 -23.70
C ILE A 407 -0.87 -16.61 -24.06
N THR A 408 0.10 -15.96 -24.70
CA THR A 408 1.40 -16.58 -24.96
C THR A 408 2.24 -16.68 -23.68
N PRO A 409 3.10 -17.70 -23.56
CA PRO A 409 4.03 -17.86 -22.44
C PRO A 409 4.89 -16.62 -22.17
N LYS A 410 5.28 -15.89 -23.24
CA LYS A 410 6.09 -14.69 -23.14
C LYS A 410 5.39 -13.58 -22.36
N VAL A 411 4.10 -13.37 -22.61
CA VAL A 411 3.29 -12.35 -21.91
C VAL A 411 3.11 -12.75 -20.45
N LEU A 412 2.77 -14.01 -20.19
CA LEU A 412 2.64 -14.52 -18.81
C LEU A 412 3.94 -14.36 -18.02
N ILE A 413 5.07 -14.79 -18.58
CA ILE A 413 6.37 -14.71 -17.90
C ILE A 413 6.70 -13.26 -17.53
N GLY A 414 6.50 -12.32 -18.46
CA GLY A 414 6.71 -10.90 -18.18
C GLY A 414 5.79 -10.35 -17.07
N ALA A 415 4.53 -10.78 -17.04
CA ALA A 415 3.58 -10.39 -16.00
C ALA A 415 3.96 -10.99 -14.63
N VAL A 416 4.33 -12.27 -14.59
CA VAL A 416 4.76 -12.96 -13.37
C VAL A 416 6.02 -12.31 -12.81
N GLU A 417 7.04 -12.06 -13.64
CA GLU A 417 8.29 -11.44 -13.19
C GLU A 417 8.10 -10.00 -12.71
N ARG A 418 7.19 -9.25 -13.32
CA ARG A 418 6.94 -7.85 -12.95
C ARG A 418 6.08 -7.69 -11.69
N TYR A 419 5.02 -8.49 -11.56
CA TYR A 419 4.00 -8.26 -10.53
C TYR A 419 3.93 -9.35 -9.46
N LEU A 420 4.27 -10.60 -9.80
CA LEU A 420 4.09 -11.75 -8.91
C LEU A 420 5.42 -12.34 -8.40
N ALA A 421 6.57 -11.89 -8.89
CA ALA A 421 7.89 -12.40 -8.54
C ALA A 421 8.13 -12.58 -7.03
N PRO A 422 7.72 -11.65 -6.15
CA PRO A 422 7.91 -11.82 -4.71
C PRO A 422 7.14 -13.00 -4.10
N PHE A 423 6.09 -13.47 -4.77
CA PHE A 423 5.13 -14.46 -4.29
C PHE A 423 5.27 -15.82 -4.98
N VAL A 424 6.14 -15.94 -5.98
CA VAL A 424 6.45 -17.23 -6.61
C VAL A 424 7.17 -18.12 -5.61
N VAL A 425 6.73 -19.36 -5.48
CA VAL A 425 7.26 -20.34 -4.53
C VAL A 425 8.05 -21.43 -5.25
N SER A 426 7.50 -21.94 -6.35
CA SER A 426 8.18 -22.93 -7.17
C SER A 426 7.79 -22.82 -8.64
N VAL A 427 8.70 -23.26 -9.50
CA VAL A 427 8.48 -23.40 -10.93
C VAL A 427 8.89 -24.81 -11.32
N ALA A 428 8.05 -25.49 -12.09
CA ALA A 428 8.31 -26.83 -12.62
C ALA A 428 8.22 -26.84 -14.15
N GLY A 429 8.92 -27.78 -14.78
CA GLY A 429 8.90 -27.98 -16.24
C GLY A 429 10.13 -27.39 -16.93
N ASP A 430 10.87 -28.23 -17.65
CA ASP A 430 12.23 -27.92 -18.11
C ASP A 430 12.30 -26.68 -19.01
N SER A 431 11.28 -26.50 -19.87
CA SER A 431 11.18 -25.35 -20.77
C SER A 431 11.00 -24.05 -19.99
N LEU A 432 10.06 -24.03 -19.05
CA LEU A 432 9.74 -22.85 -18.25
C LEU A 432 10.85 -22.51 -17.25
N VAL A 433 11.43 -23.54 -16.62
CA VAL A 433 12.58 -23.41 -15.70
C VAL A 433 13.77 -22.79 -16.42
N THR A 434 14.08 -23.25 -17.64
CA THR A 434 15.22 -22.71 -18.41
C THR A 434 15.06 -21.23 -18.71
N ILE A 435 13.85 -20.80 -19.11
CA ILE A 435 13.57 -19.40 -19.44
C ILE A 435 13.66 -18.52 -18.18
N LEU A 436 12.94 -18.88 -17.12
CA LEU A 436 12.87 -18.07 -15.90
C LEU A 436 14.19 -18.04 -15.12
N LYS A 437 14.97 -19.13 -15.12
CA LYS A 437 16.34 -19.11 -14.58
C LYS A 437 17.25 -18.18 -15.39
N GLY A 438 17.11 -18.17 -16.71
CA GLY A 438 17.90 -17.31 -17.60
C GLY A 438 17.68 -15.81 -17.35
N ASN A 439 16.46 -15.41 -16.98
CA ASN A 439 16.12 -14.01 -16.71
C ASN A 439 16.65 -13.50 -15.36
N GLY A 440 16.84 -14.38 -14.37
CA GLY A 440 17.44 -14.03 -13.06
C GLY A 440 16.61 -13.13 -12.15
N VAL A 441 15.32 -12.91 -12.46
CA VAL A 441 14.40 -12.09 -11.66
C VAL A 441 13.92 -12.85 -10.42
N LEU A 442 13.54 -14.12 -10.60
CA LEU A 442 13.07 -14.99 -9.51
C LEU A 442 14.26 -15.52 -8.71
N LYS A 443 14.23 -15.30 -7.39
CA LYS A 443 15.26 -15.72 -6.44
C LYS A 443 14.61 -16.48 -5.28
N ASP A 444 15.37 -17.38 -4.66
CA ASP A 444 14.96 -18.11 -3.46
C ASP A 444 13.68 -18.96 -3.64
N ILE A 445 13.53 -19.57 -4.82
CA ILE A 445 12.42 -20.47 -5.17
C ILE A 445 12.90 -21.88 -5.50
N VAL A 446 11.99 -22.86 -5.39
CA VAL A 446 12.29 -24.25 -5.76
C VAL A 446 12.05 -24.48 -7.25
N TRP A 447 13.05 -25.05 -7.91
CA TRP A 447 13.00 -25.42 -9.33
C TRP A 447 12.77 -26.93 -9.44
N GLY A 448 11.59 -27.34 -9.89
CA GLY A 448 11.23 -28.74 -10.10
C GLY A 448 11.47 -29.18 -11.54
N GLU A 449 11.85 -30.44 -11.73
CA GLU A 449 11.83 -31.10 -13.04
C GLU A 449 10.40 -31.49 -13.42
N SER A 450 10.16 -31.74 -14.72
CA SER A 450 8.84 -32.03 -15.28
C SER A 450 8.10 -33.16 -14.52
N PHE A 451 6.82 -32.94 -14.19
CA PHE A 451 5.96 -34.00 -13.64
C PHE A 451 5.63 -35.00 -14.75
N SER A 452 6.36 -36.12 -14.82
CA SER A 452 5.85 -37.33 -15.49
C SER A 452 5.06 -38.23 -14.55
N ASP A 453 4.94 -37.90 -13.27
CA ASP A 453 4.25 -38.76 -12.31
C ASP A 453 3.48 -37.94 -11.26
N ALA A 454 2.29 -37.53 -11.67
CA ALA A 454 1.18 -37.29 -10.77
C ALA A 454 -0.09 -37.68 -11.52
N THR A 455 -0.33 -38.99 -11.58
CA THR A 455 -1.69 -39.50 -11.51
C THR A 455 -2.31 -38.94 -10.23
N VAL A 456 -2.83 -37.72 -10.32
CA VAL A 456 -3.78 -37.20 -9.34
C VAL A 456 -4.87 -38.24 -9.28
N GLY A 457 -5.00 -38.87 -8.10
CA GLY A 457 -5.96 -39.93 -7.85
C GLY A 457 -7.29 -39.58 -8.52
N ALA A 458 -7.64 -40.42 -9.48
CA ALA A 458 -8.96 -40.48 -10.06
C ALA A 458 -9.92 -40.94 -8.96
N ASP A 459 -10.32 -40.03 -8.07
CA ASP A 459 -11.44 -40.26 -7.15
C ASP A 459 -11.98 -38.93 -6.60
N ALA A 460 -12.85 -38.32 -7.41
CA ALA A 460 -14.02 -37.55 -6.96
C ALA A 460 -14.92 -37.23 -8.18
N LEU A 461 -15.58 -38.27 -8.69
CA LEU A 461 -16.92 -38.28 -9.29
C LEU A 461 -17.34 -37.13 -10.23
N VAL A 462 -16.98 -37.28 -11.51
CA VAL A 462 -17.96 -37.32 -12.61
C VAL A 462 -17.59 -38.52 -13.47
N PRO A 463 -18.48 -39.49 -13.76
CA PRO A 463 -18.13 -40.64 -14.58
C PRO A 463 -18.03 -40.19 -16.03
N TYR A 464 -16.86 -39.70 -16.44
CA TYR A 464 -16.52 -39.65 -17.85
C TYR A 464 -15.99 -41.04 -18.24
N SER A 465 -16.88 -41.81 -18.85
CA SER A 465 -16.49 -42.97 -19.66
C SER A 465 -15.54 -42.48 -20.76
N PRO A 466 -14.42 -43.18 -21.05
CA PRO A 466 -13.52 -42.82 -22.14
C PRO A 466 -14.17 -42.94 -23.53
N ASP A 467 -15.38 -43.50 -23.61
CA ASP A 467 -16.11 -43.71 -24.87
C ASP A 467 -17.15 -42.62 -25.20
N SER A 468 -17.22 -41.51 -24.43
CA SER A 468 -18.10 -40.38 -24.78
C SER A 468 -17.33 -39.09 -24.89
N ASN A 469 -16.49 -38.99 -25.93
CA ASN A 469 -16.13 -37.69 -26.48
C ASN A 469 -17.42 -37.04 -26.98
N LEU A 470 -17.92 -36.02 -26.29
CA LEU A 470 -18.83 -35.05 -26.88
C LEU A 470 -18.02 -34.23 -27.89
N GLN A 471 -17.75 -34.85 -29.04
CA GLN A 471 -17.42 -34.13 -30.25
C GLN A 471 -18.66 -33.31 -30.59
N LEU A 472 -18.54 -31.98 -30.49
CA LEU A 472 -19.40 -31.10 -31.27
C LEU A 472 -19.13 -31.46 -32.74
N GLN A 473 -19.96 -32.33 -33.30
CA GLN A 473 -20.01 -32.60 -34.73
C GLN A 473 -20.46 -31.30 -35.40
N LEU A 474 -19.51 -30.52 -35.91
CA LEU A 474 -19.80 -29.71 -37.08
C LEU A 474 -20.13 -30.71 -38.19
N ILE A 475 -21.41 -30.82 -38.52
CA ILE A 475 -21.84 -31.45 -39.75
C ILE A 475 -21.48 -30.46 -40.85
N ASP A 476 -20.40 -30.72 -41.57
CA ASP A 476 -20.27 -30.25 -42.94
C ASP A 476 -20.23 -31.49 -43.83
N ASP A 477 -21.23 -31.57 -44.71
CA ASP A 477 -21.24 -32.41 -45.89
C ASP A 477 -19.95 -32.14 -46.69
N ASP A 478 -19.15 -33.17 -46.96
CA ASP A 478 -18.86 -33.56 -48.34
C ASP A 478 -17.89 -34.76 -48.42
N GLU A 479 -17.99 -35.41 -49.56
CA GLU A 479 -17.57 -36.73 -49.99
C GLU A 479 -16.05 -37.04 -49.99
N ILE A 480 -15.77 -38.32 -49.67
CA ILE A 480 -14.81 -39.24 -50.34
C ILE A 480 -13.31 -38.86 -50.33
N GLY A 481 -12.50 -39.69 -49.65
CA GLY A 481 -11.06 -39.78 -49.90
C GLY A 481 -10.30 -40.68 -48.94
N VAL A 482 -10.02 -41.91 -49.37
CA VAL A 482 -9.21 -42.93 -48.68
C VAL A 482 -7.78 -42.45 -48.41
N GLY A 483 -7.32 -42.60 -47.17
CA GLY A 483 -5.90 -42.38 -46.83
C GLY A 483 -5.65 -42.30 -45.34
N ALA A 484 -5.39 -43.44 -44.71
CA ALA A 484 -5.00 -43.53 -43.32
C ALA A 484 -3.64 -42.87 -43.08
N GLU A 485 -3.63 -41.71 -42.44
CA GLU A 485 -2.53 -41.31 -41.56
C GLU A 485 -3.10 -41.05 -40.18
N ARG A 486 -2.75 -41.94 -39.25
CA ARG A 486 -2.90 -41.70 -37.81
C ARG A 486 -2.07 -40.45 -37.50
N TYR A 487 -2.72 -39.30 -37.43
CA TYR A 487 -2.16 -38.16 -36.72
C TYR A 487 -2.06 -38.57 -35.26
N ASP A 488 -0.88 -39.05 -34.91
CA ASP A 488 -0.36 -39.06 -33.55
C ASP A 488 -0.61 -37.65 -33.00
N HIS A 489 -1.55 -37.51 -32.08
CA HIS A 489 -1.74 -36.28 -31.32
C HIS A 489 -0.47 -36.10 -30.49
N GLN A 490 0.55 -35.49 -31.08
CA GLN A 490 1.71 -34.96 -30.39
C GLN A 490 1.18 -34.21 -29.18
N SER A 491 1.53 -34.72 -28.01
CA SER A 491 1.25 -34.14 -26.69
C SER A 491 1.28 -32.62 -26.79
N LYS A 492 0.17 -31.95 -26.42
CA LYS A 492 0.16 -30.51 -26.13
C LYS A 492 1.43 -30.22 -25.32
N ARG A 493 2.38 -29.48 -25.90
CA ARG A 493 3.67 -29.18 -25.25
C ARG A 493 3.38 -28.25 -24.07
N ASP A 494 3.09 -28.85 -22.92
CA ASP A 494 3.05 -28.15 -21.64
C ASP A 494 4.48 -27.65 -21.35
N MET A 495 4.62 -26.34 -21.13
CA MET A 495 5.92 -25.74 -20.84
C MET A 495 6.32 -25.93 -19.38
N GLY A 496 5.33 -26.16 -18.51
CA GLY A 496 5.53 -26.27 -17.07
C GLY A 496 4.47 -25.55 -16.24
N ALA A 497 4.72 -25.45 -14.94
CA ALA A 497 3.80 -24.80 -14.01
C ALA A 497 4.50 -23.81 -13.07
N VAL A 498 3.82 -22.71 -12.75
CA VAL A 498 4.24 -21.73 -11.73
C VAL A 498 3.30 -21.83 -10.52
N ARG A 499 3.87 -21.92 -9.32
CA ARG A 499 3.13 -21.88 -8.05
C ARG A 499 3.35 -20.54 -7.36
N VAL A 500 2.27 -19.83 -7.07
CA VAL A 500 2.28 -18.52 -6.42
C VAL A 500 1.48 -18.58 -5.12
N MET A 501 2.07 -18.07 -4.03
CA MET A 501 1.45 -18.03 -2.71
C MET A 501 1.42 -16.60 -2.19
N ILE A 502 0.22 -16.08 -1.96
CA ILE A 502 0.01 -14.72 -1.48
C ILE A 502 -0.68 -14.78 -0.13
N PHE A 503 -0.10 -14.11 0.86
CA PHE A 503 -0.77 -13.85 2.14
C PHE A 503 -1.65 -12.62 1.99
N LEU A 504 -2.90 -12.74 2.44
CA LEU A 504 -3.91 -11.70 2.43
C LEU A 504 -4.28 -11.34 3.88
N PRO A 505 -4.01 -10.11 4.33
CA PRO A 505 -4.39 -9.67 5.66
C PRO A 505 -5.90 -9.79 5.90
N PRO A 506 -6.33 -10.13 7.12
CA PRO A 506 -5.50 -10.36 8.32
C PRO A 506 -4.89 -11.76 8.44
N ARG A 507 -5.38 -12.78 7.74
CA ARG A 507 -4.96 -14.19 7.96
C ARG A 507 -5.24 -15.16 6.81
N TYR A 508 -5.66 -14.63 5.66
CA TYR A 508 -6.16 -15.38 4.53
C TYR A 508 -5.06 -15.62 3.50
N HIS A 509 -5.34 -16.46 2.51
CA HIS A 509 -4.37 -16.92 1.52
C HIS A 509 -5.01 -16.97 0.14
N LEU A 510 -4.23 -16.58 -0.86
CA LEU A 510 -4.57 -16.72 -2.27
C LEU A 510 -3.46 -17.52 -2.96
N LEU A 511 -3.83 -18.66 -3.53
CA LEU A 511 -2.91 -19.61 -4.14
C LEU A 511 -3.21 -19.72 -5.64
N PHE A 512 -2.19 -19.57 -6.47
CA PHE A 512 -2.27 -19.84 -7.91
C PHE A 512 -1.39 -21.02 -8.28
N LEU A 513 -1.96 -21.94 -9.06
CA LEU A 513 -1.24 -22.93 -9.85
C LEU A 513 -1.48 -22.60 -11.32
N MET A 514 -0.47 -22.05 -11.98
CA MET A 514 -0.53 -21.62 -13.37
C MET A 514 0.13 -22.69 -14.26
N GLU A 515 -0.66 -23.49 -14.96
CA GLU A 515 -0.20 -24.50 -15.93
C GLU A 515 -0.02 -23.82 -17.30
N VAL A 516 1.22 -23.73 -17.77
CA VAL A 516 1.62 -22.88 -18.90
C VAL A 516 1.74 -23.72 -20.18
N GLY A 517 0.74 -23.65 -21.04
CA GLY A 517 0.81 -24.23 -22.39
C GLY A 517 1.39 -23.27 -23.42
N CYS A 518 1.68 -23.76 -24.63
CA CYS A 518 2.19 -22.92 -25.72
C CYS A 518 1.23 -21.80 -26.17
N THR A 519 -0.09 -22.01 -26.03
CA THR A 519 -1.14 -21.11 -26.55
C THR A 519 -2.05 -20.53 -25.48
N SER A 520 -2.11 -21.17 -24.31
CA SER A 520 -2.97 -20.76 -23.22
C SER A 520 -2.41 -21.22 -21.89
N THR A 521 -2.81 -20.56 -20.82
CA THR A 521 -2.43 -20.87 -19.44
C THR A 521 -3.68 -21.18 -18.63
N LEU A 522 -3.70 -22.32 -17.94
CA LEU A 522 -4.77 -22.67 -17.01
C LEU A 522 -4.36 -22.25 -15.59
N VAL A 523 -5.10 -21.32 -15.01
CA VAL A 523 -4.87 -20.85 -13.64
C VAL A 523 -5.88 -21.50 -12.71
N ARG A 524 -5.41 -22.42 -11.87
CA ARG A 524 -6.20 -22.99 -10.77
C ARG A 524 -5.97 -22.13 -9.53
N ILE A 525 -7.06 -21.68 -8.94
CA ILE A 525 -7.07 -20.77 -7.80
C ILE A 525 -7.64 -21.50 -6.59
N ARG A 526 -6.96 -21.39 -5.45
CA ARG A 526 -7.51 -21.79 -4.15
C ARG A 526 -7.36 -20.65 -3.14
N THR A 527 -8.38 -20.42 -2.34
CA THR A 527 -8.42 -19.39 -1.29
C THR A 527 -9.22 -19.87 -0.10
N ASP A 528 -8.90 -19.41 1.09
CA ASP A 528 -9.68 -19.59 2.31
C ASP A 528 -10.63 -18.40 2.58
N HIS A 529 -10.71 -17.45 1.64
CA HIS A 529 -11.61 -16.30 1.68
C HIS A 529 -12.28 -16.09 0.30
N TRP A 530 -13.42 -16.76 0.08
CA TRP A 530 -14.13 -16.72 -1.20
C TRP A 530 -14.48 -15.31 -1.73
N PRO A 531 -14.78 -14.27 -0.91
CA PRO A 531 -15.12 -12.95 -1.44
C PRO A 531 -14.00 -12.30 -2.25
N CYS A 532 -12.73 -12.70 -2.04
CA CYS A 532 -11.64 -12.13 -2.81
C CYS A 532 -11.67 -12.56 -4.28
N LEU A 533 -12.31 -13.67 -4.63
CA LEU A 533 -12.32 -14.22 -5.99
C LEU A 533 -12.90 -13.25 -7.02
N ALA A 534 -13.88 -12.43 -6.62
CA ALA A 534 -14.45 -11.41 -7.50
C ALA A 534 -13.42 -10.39 -7.98
N TYR A 535 -12.45 -10.04 -7.13
CA TYR A 535 -11.40 -9.07 -7.46
C TYR A 535 -10.21 -9.73 -8.17
N VAL A 536 -10.03 -11.04 -7.99
CA VAL A 536 -8.94 -11.80 -8.62
C VAL A 536 -9.18 -11.95 -10.12
N ASP A 537 -10.42 -12.09 -10.57
CA ASP A 537 -10.73 -12.17 -11.99
C ASP A 537 -10.32 -10.88 -12.73
N GLU A 538 -10.69 -9.72 -12.20
CA GLU A 538 -10.28 -8.41 -12.74
C GLU A 538 -8.76 -8.24 -12.71
N TYR A 539 -8.11 -8.68 -11.64
CA TYR A 539 -6.66 -8.63 -11.51
C TYR A 539 -5.93 -9.50 -12.54
N LEU A 540 -6.39 -10.74 -12.76
CA LEU A 540 -5.80 -11.65 -13.75
C LEU A 540 -5.98 -11.14 -15.18
N GLU A 541 -7.12 -10.51 -15.49
CA GLU A 541 -7.36 -9.88 -16.79
C GLU A 541 -6.49 -8.63 -16.99
N ALA A 542 -6.34 -7.82 -15.95
CA ALA A 542 -5.48 -6.63 -15.99
C ALA A 542 -3.98 -6.98 -16.08
N LEU A 543 -3.55 -8.11 -15.50
CA LEU A 543 -2.17 -8.60 -15.57
C LEU A 543 -1.68 -8.88 -17.00
N ILE A 544 -2.61 -9.16 -17.92
CA ILE A 544 -2.31 -9.54 -19.31
C ILE A 544 -2.65 -8.47 -20.34
N SER A 545 -3.19 -7.34 -19.88
CA SER A 545 -3.65 -6.22 -20.71
C SER A 545 -2.55 -5.25 -21.09
#